data_AF-A0A3D1AHI5-F1
#
_entry.id   AF-A0A3D1AHI5-F1
#
_cell.length_a   1.000
_cell.length_b   1.000
_cell.length_c   1.000
_cell.angle_alpha   90.00
_cell.angle_beta   90.00
_cell.angle_gamma   90.00
#
_symmetry.space_group_name_H-M   'P 1'
#
loop_
_entity.id
_entity.type
_entity.pdbx_description
1 polymer ?
#
loop_
_entity_poly.entity_id
_entity_poly.type
_entity_poly.pdbx_seq_one_letter_code
_entity_poly.pdbx_strand_id
1 'polypeptide(L)' 'VENLLNDAIGKLPDRCREIFVLSRMEGLKNREIANRLQISVSTVENQMTIAIRKLKYELRDYLPVLLFF' A
#
# COMPACT_ATOMS: atom_id res chain seq x y z
N VAL A 1 10.77 -3.10 -13.98
CA VAL A 1 10.42 -2.78 -12.57
C VAL A 1 8.93 -2.49 -12.41
N GLU A 2 8.29 -1.78 -13.34
CA GLU A 2 6.83 -1.49 -13.29
C GLU A 2 5.93 -2.72 -13.22
N ASN A 3 6.21 -3.79 -13.97
CA ASN A 3 5.36 -4.99 -14.00
C ASN A 3 5.28 -5.71 -12.64
N LEU A 4 6.40 -5.79 -11.91
CA LEU A 4 6.45 -6.42 -10.58
C LEU A 4 5.64 -5.66 -9.55
N LEU A 5 5.63 -4.32 -9.65
CA LEU A 5 4.86 -3.48 -8.74
C LEU A 5 3.36 -3.66 -9.01
N ASN A 6 2.94 -3.70 -10.29
CA ASN A 6 1.56 -3.92 -10.66
C ASN A 6 1.07 -5.32 -10.24
N ASP A 7 1.89 -6.36 -10.40
CA ASP A 7 1.56 -7.71 -9.94
C ASP A 7 1.44 -7.78 -8.40
N ALA A 8 2.36 -7.13 -7.67
CA ALA A 8 2.31 -7.07 -6.22
C ALA A 8 1.09 -6.26 -5.71
N ILE A 9 0.72 -5.18 -6.40
CA ILE A 9 -0.49 -4.39 -6.14
C ILE A 9 -1.75 -5.22 -6.47
N GLY A 10 -1.73 -6.04 -7.51
CA GLY A 10 -2.82 -6.95 -7.86
C GLY A 10 -3.11 -8.00 -6.78
N LYS A 11 -2.08 -8.41 -6.02
CA LYS A 11 -2.21 -9.34 -4.88
C LYS A 11 -2.63 -8.67 -3.57
N LEU A 12 -2.74 -7.34 -3.53
CA LEU A 12 -3.25 -6.64 -2.35
C LEU A 12 -4.76 -6.83 -2.21
N PRO A 13 -5.28 -6.94 -0.97
CA PRO A 13 -6.71 -6.86 -0.72
C PRO A 13 -7.30 -5.57 -1.28
N ASP A 14 -8.52 -5.61 -1.80
CA ASP A 14 -9.15 -4.49 -2.52
C ASP A 14 -9.06 -3.15 -1.76
N ARG A 15 -9.31 -3.16 -0.44
CA ARG A 15 -9.18 -1.97 0.41
C ARG A 15 -7.75 -1.45 0.54
N CYS A 16 -6.77 -2.33 0.67
CA CYS A 16 -5.36 -1.94 0.73
C CYS A 16 -4.92 -1.32 -0.60
N ARG A 17 -5.35 -1.92 -1.72
CA ARG A 17 -5.07 -1.43 -3.07
C ARG A 17 -5.68 -0.06 -3.30
N GLU A 18 -6.97 0.11 -2.99
CA GLU A 18 -7.67 1.37 -3.14
C GLU A 18 -7.00 2.50 -2.34
N ILE A 19 -6.70 2.24 -1.07
CA ILE A 19 -6.04 3.20 -0.18
C ILE A 19 -4.62 3.57 -0.71
N PHE A 20 -3.86 2.59 -1.20
CA PHE A 20 -2.54 2.83 -1.78
C PHE A 20 -2.60 3.64 -3.08
N VAL A 21 -3.56 3.32 -3.95
CA VAL A 21 -3.82 4.05 -5.21
C VAL A 21 -4.23 5.50 -4.92
N LEU A 22 -5.15 5.73 -3.99
CA LEU A 22 -5.54 7.08 -3.58
C LEU A 22 -4.37 7.89 -3.03
N SER A 23 -3.48 7.26 -2.25
CA SER A 23 -2.29 7.93 -1.72
C SER A 23 -1.23 8.20 -2.79
N ARG A 24 -0.96 7.24 -3.69
CA ARG A 24 0.14 7.34 -4.67
C ARG A 24 -0.24 7.94 -6.01
N MET A 25 -1.41 7.62 -6.55
CA MET A 25 -1.89 8.15 -7.82
C MET A 25 -2.59 9.49 -7.64
N GLU A 26 -3.47 9.62 -6.65
CA GLU A 26 -4.19 10.87 -6.39
C GLU A 26 -3.42 11.81 -5.43
N GLY A 27 -2.33 11.35 -4.81
CA GLY A 27 -1.52 12.18 -3.90
C GLY A 27 -2.24 12.56 -2.61
N LEU A 28 -3.35 11.90 -2.28
CA LEU A 28 -4.19 12.24 -1.14
C LEU A 28 -3.49 11.92 0.19
N LYS A 29 -3.71 12.77 1.18
CA LYS A 29 -3.25 12.53 2.54
C LYS A 29 -4.12 11.47 3.21
N ASN A 30 -3.58 10.72 4.16
CA ASN A 30 -4.32 9.69 4.92
C ASN A 30 -5.65 10.21 5.50
N ARG A 31 -5.69 11.48 5.93
CA ARG A 31 -6.92 12.14 6.43
C ARG A 31 -7.97 12.36 5.34
N GLU A 32 -7.56 12.70 4.14
CA GLU A 32 -8.46 12.89 2.99
C GLU A 32 -9.01 11.55 2.51
N ILE A 33 -8.16 10.52 2.47
CA ILE A 33 -8.56 9.14 2.17
C ILE A 33 -9.55 8.64 3.22
N ALA A 34 -9.28 8.90 4.50
CA ALA A 34 -10.17 8.52 5.60
C ALA A 34 -11.55 9.16 5.46
N ASN A 35 -11.61 10.45 5.14
CA ASN A 35 -12.85 11.17 4.90
C ASN A 35 -13.59 10.63 3.66
N ARG A 36 -12.86 10.35 2.57
CA ARG A 36 -13.43 9.87 1.31
C ARG A 36 -14.01 8.46 1.43
N LEU A 37 -13.32 7.59 2.16
CA LEU A 37 -13.75 6.21 2.41
C LEU A 37 -14.63 6.06 3.66
N GLN A 38 -14.94 7.17 4.35
CA GLN A 38 -15.73 7.22 5.59
C GLN A 38 -15.24 6.24 6.66
N ILE A 39 -13.93 6.21 6.88
CA ILE A 39 -13.26 5.36 7.89
C ILE A 39 -12.36 6.21 8.77
N SER A 40 -11.88 5.66 9.89
CA SER A 40 -10.93 6.37 10.73
C SER A 40 -9.58 6.52 10.03
N VAL A 41 -8.87 7.61 10.33
CA VAL A 41 -7.49 7.82 9.89
C VAL A 41 -6.59 6.66 10.36
N SER A 42 -6.83 6.15 11.57
CA SER A 42 -6.11 4.97 12.08
C SER A 42 -6.37 3.71 11.25
N THR A 43 -7.56 3.55 10.67
CA THR A 43 -7.87 2.45 9.76
C THR A 43 -7.07 2.62 8.47
N VAL A 44 -7.00 3.83 7.92
CA VAL A 44 -6.17 4.10 6.74
C VAL A 44 -4.70 3.81 7.02
N GLU A 45 -4.15 4.25 8.15
CA GLU A 45 -2.77 3.99 8.56
C GLU A 45 -2.48 2.51 8.75
N ASN A 46 -3.38 1.77 9.40
CA ASN A 46 -3.28 0.32 9.56
C ASN A 46 -3.31 -0.39 8.21
N GLN A 47 -4.25 -0.04 7.33
CA GLN A 47 -4.34 -0.61 5.98
C GLN A 47 -3.12 -0.27 5.14
N MET A 48 -2.57 0.94 5.24
CA MET A 48 -1.33 1.32 4.57
C MET A 48 -0.14 0.51 5.07
N THR A 49 -0.05 0.30 6.38
CA THR A 49 0.99 -0.51 7.01
C THR A 49 0.91 -1.96 6.53
N ILE A 50 -0.29 -2.53 6.46
CA ILE A 50 -0.54 -3.87 5.92
C ILE A 50 -0.16 -3.93 4.44
N ALA A 51 -0.57 -2.95 3.64
CA ALA A 51 -0.24 -2.86 2.23
C ALA A 51 1.28 -2.82 2.01
N ILE A 52 2.00 -1.96 2.73
CA ILE A 52 3.46 -1.85 2.66
C ILE A 52 4.14 -3.16 3.12
N ARG A 53 3.69 -3.77 4.21
CA ARG A 53 4.23 -5.06 4.68
C ARG A 53 4.03 -6.16 3.64
N LYS A 54 2.86 -6.21 3.01
CA LYS A 54 2.55 -7.21 2.00
C LYS A 54 3.32 -6.97 0.70
N LEU A 55 3.42 -5.72 0.25
CA LEU A 55 4.30 -5.34 -0.86
C LEU A 55 5.77 -5.70 -0.55
N LYS A 56 6.26 -5.40 0.65
CA LYS A 56 7.61 -5.80 1.08
C LYS A 56 7.80 -7.32 1.08
N TYR A 57 6.79 -8.09 1.46
CA TYR A 57 6.85 -9.55 1.45
C TYR A 57 6.87 -10.10 0.01
N GLU A 58 5.97 -9.63 -0.85
CA GLU A 58 5.91 -10.02 -2.26
C GLU A 58 7.16 -9.60 -3.05
N LEU A 59 7.73 -8.43 -2.71
CA LEU A 59 8.96 -7.92 -3.28
C LEU A 59 10.21 -8.42 -2.55
N ARG A 60 10.08 -9.19 -1.46
CA ARG A 60 11.22 -9.70 -0.69
C ARG A 60 12.08 -10.65 -1.52
N ASP A 61 11.44 -11.45 -2.35
CA ASP A 61 12.10 -12.37 -3.28
C ASP A 61 12.83 -11.60 -4.40
N TYR A 62 12.50 -10.33 -4.59
CA TYR A 62 13.08 -9.43 -5.61
C TYR A 62 13.99 -8.34 -5.04
N LEU A 63 14.05 -8.15 -3.72
CA LEU A 63 14.92 -7.21 -3.01
C LEU A 63 15.87 -8.01 -2.11
N PRO A 64 17.00 -8.51 -2.64
CA PRO A 64 17.98 -9.18 -1.81
C PRO A 64 18.55 -8.16 -0.82
N VAL A 65 18.37 -8.44 0.47
CA VAL A 65 19.19 -7.97 1.61
C VAL A 65 19.16 -6.46 1.96
N LEU A 66 18.71 -5.55 1.08
CA LEU A 66 18.80 -4.09 1.31
C LEU A 66 17.83 -3.50 2.35
N LEU A 67 16.89 -4.28 2.90
CA LEU A 67 15.95 -3.82 3.93
C LEU A 67 16.34 -4.23 5.37
N PHE A 68 17.54 -4.82 5.55
CA PHE A 68 18.08 -5.21 6.86
C PHE A 68 19.05 -4.18 7.48
N PHE A 69 19.18 -2.99 6.89
CA PHE A 69 19.99 -1.87 7.42
C PHE A 69 19.13 -0.62 7.67
#